data_AF-A0A820K140-F1
#
_entry.id   AF-A0A820K140-F1
#
_cell.length_a   1.000
_cell.length_b   1.000
_cell.length_c   1.000
_cell.angle_alpha   90.00
_cell.angle_beta   90.00
_cell.angle_gamma   90.00
#
_symmetry.space_group_name_H-M   'P 1'
#
loop_
_entity.id
_entity.type
_entity.pdbx_description
1 polymer ?
#
loop_
_entity_poly.entity_id
_entity_poly.type
_entity_poly.pdbx_seq_one_letter_code
_entity_poly.pdbx_strand_id
1 'polypeptide(L)'
;MALSDTLSFIQQETIRYAYSLCLIFGITGCSFNILLLSRQQFRTVSCSIYFRTASVVMIIDLCFGTIPYICSLINIDPTTTLVWFCKMRIYILQSNAMISRWSLAIACFDRYALSSVSVHVRNFARVHIAHRIIAIIICIWLILPIHAPVFFNITMGRCGIYNNQIASFYHTIFTTLFGCILPVLIMIVCAILLYYNLILKQKRRLIFIYQQTEKETRTHMHVYV
;
A
#
# COMPACT_ATOMS: atom_id res chain seq x y z
N MET A 1 -4.23 31.14 29.42
CA MET A 1 -3.37 30.15 28.74
C MET A 1 -3.82 30.12 27.29
N ALA A 2 -2.97 30.60 26.38
CA ALA A 2 -3.39 30.88 25.01
C ALA A 2 -3.53 29.58 24.22
N LEU A 3 -4.46 29.55 23.26
CA LEU A 3 -4.69 28.42 22.34
C LEU A 3 -3.39 27.97 21.63
N SER A 4 -2.45 28.90 21.40
CA SER A 4 -1.12 28.60 20.83
C SER A 4 -0.27 27.69 21.71
N ASP A 5 -0.35 27.85 23.03
CA ASP A 5 0.51 27.14 23.98
C ASP A 5 0.02 25.70 24.18
N THR A 6 -1.30 25.51 24.18
CA THR A 6 -1.89 24.16 24.19
C THR A 6 -1.60 23.41 22.89
N LEU A 7 -1.63 24.10 21.74
CA LEU A 7 -1.36 23.48 20.45
C LEU A 7 0.11 23.05 20.30
N SER A 8 1.05 23.90 20.72
CA SER A 8 2.48 23.57 20.67
C SER A 8 2.82 22.40 21.60
N PHE A 9 2.24 22.38 22.81
CA PHE A 9 2.40 21.27 23.74
C PHE A 9 1.88 19.95 23.15
N ILE A 10 0.66 19.94 22.59
CA ILE A 10 0.08 18.74 21.95
C ILE A 10 0.92 18.28 20.77
N GLN A 11 1.41 19.20 19.94
CA GLN A 11 2.27 18.85 18.80
C GLN A 11 3.56 18.18 19.27
N GLN A 12 4.21 18.72 20.30
CA GLN A 12 5.46 18.18 20.83
C GLN A 12 5.27 16.77 21.41
N GLU A 13 4.22 16.56 22.19
CA GLU A 13 3.88 15.25 22.76
C GLU A 13 3.52 14.23 21.68
N THR A 14 2.77 14.66 20.65
CA THR A 14 2.42 13.80 19.51
C THR A 14 3.66 13.37 18.74
N ILE A 15 4.55 14.31 18.43
CA ILE A 15 5.81 13.99 17.73
C ILE A 15 6.66 13.05 18.57
N ARG A 16 6.77 13.30 19.88
CA ARG A 16 7.62 12.51 20.76
C ARG A 16 7.16 11.05 20.88
N TYR A 17 5.88 10.82 21.13
CA TYR A 17 5.36 9.47 21.38
C TYR A 17 4.82 8.81 20.11
N ALA A 18 3.91 9.47 19.38
CA ALA A 18 3.24 8.83 18.26
C ALA A 18 4.20 8.55 17.09
N TYR A 19 5.02 9.53 16.69
CA TYR A 19 5.95 9.34 15.56
C TYR A 19 7.05 8.33 15.89
N SER A 20 7.59 8.36 17.12
CA SER A 20 8.59 7.38 17.57
C SER A 20 8.05 5.95 17.60
N LEU A 21 6.85 5.76 18.15
CA LEU A 21 6.20 4.44 18.16
C LEU A 21 5.87 3.98 16.74
N CYS A 22 5.32 4.85 15.89
CA CYS A 22 5.07 4.54 14.48
C CYS A 22 6.36 4.16 13.75
N LEU A 23 7.48 4.83 14.02
CA LEU A 23 8.78 4.53 13.43
C LEU A 23 9.24 3.12 13.82
N ILE A 24 9.24 2.80 15.11
CA ILE A 24 9.70 1.51 15.63
C ILE A 24 8.82 0.37 15.12
N PHE A 25 7.51 0.46 15.35
CA PHE A 25 6.58 -0.59 14.94
C PHE A 25 6.47 -0.71 13.42
N GLY A 26 6.49 0.43 12.71
CA GLY A 26 6.39 0.47 11.25
C GLY A 26 7.61 -0.15 10.56
N ILE A 27 8.84 0.22 10.96
CA ILE A 27 10.06 -0.41 10.42
C ILE A 27 10.09 -1.89 10.77
N THR A 28 9.79 -2.25 12.01
CA THR A 28 9.80 -3.65 12.45
C THR A 28 8.81 -4.48 11.63
N GLY A 29 7.56 -4.04 11.51
CA GLY A 29 6.52 -4.73 10.76
C GLY A 29 6.85 -4.85 9.26
N CYS A 30 7.31 -3.76 8.63
CA CYS A 30 7.68 -3.80 7.22
C CYS A 30 8.92 -4.68 6.96
N SER A 31 9.89 -4.68 7.89
CA SER A 31 11.08 -5.54 7.79
C SER A 31 10.71 -7.01 7.88
N PHE A 32 9.84 -7.39 8.83
CA PHE A 32 9.32 -8.75 8.91
C PHE A 32 8.57 -9.16 7.64
N ASN A 33 7.74 -8.28 7.09
CA ASN A 33 7.05 -8.54 5.82
C ASN A 33 8.03 -8.79 4.68
N ILE A 34 9.08 -7.97 4.55
CA ILE A 34 10.09 -8.15 3.50
C ILE A 34 10.83 -9.47 3.69
N LEU A 35 11.26 -9.80 4.92
CA LEU A 35 11.98 -11.05 5.22
C LEU A 35 11.10 -12.29 4.92
N LEU A 36 9.85 -12.27 5.37
CA LEU A 36 8.90 -13.36 5.17
C LEU A 36 8.60 -13.57 3.67
N LEU A 37 8.25 -12.49 2.97
CA LEU A 37 7.88 -12.54 1.55
C LEU A 37 9.08 -12.75 0.61
N SER A 38 10.30 -12.58 1.11
CA SER A 38 11.53 -12.87 0.36
C SER A 38 11.89 -14.35 0.34
N ARG A 39 11.22 -15.21 1.12
CA ARG A 39 11.43 -16.67 1.09
C ARG A 39 11.03 -17.26 -0.27
N GLN A 40 11.74 -18.29 -0.70
CA GLN A 40 11.58 -18.91 -2.03
C GLN A 40 10.14 -19.35 -2.32
N GLN A 41 9.42 -19.84 -1.30
CA GLN A 41 8.02 -20.27 -1.41
C GLN A 41 7.05 -19.16 -1.81
N PHE A 42 7.33 -17.90 -1.44
CA PHE A 42 6.48 -16.76 -1.74
C PHE A 42 6.89 -16.02 -3.02
N ARG A 43 8.11 -16.26 -3.55
CA ARG A 43 8.58 -15.65 -4.81
C ARG A 43 7.82 -16.17 -6.03
N THR A 44 7.20 -17.34 -5.94
CA THR A 44 6.37 -17.92 -7.00
C THR A 44 4.93 -17.39 -6.98
N VAL A 45 4.57 -16.59 -5.97
CA VAL A 45 3.22 -16.03 -5.79
C VAL A 45 3.23 -14.56 -6.17
N SER A 46 2.57 -14.22 -7.27
CA SER A 46 2.49 -12.87 -7.84
C SER A 46 2.08 -11.80 -6.82
N CYS A 47 0.98 -12.04 -6.09
CA CYS A 47 0.49 -11.20 -5.00
C CYS A 47 1.57 -10.82 -3.96
N SER A 48 2.42 -11.78 -3.55
CA SER A 48 3.47 -11.55 -2.54
C SER A 48 4.52 -10.53 -2.98
N ILE A 49 4.72 -10.39 -4.29
CA ILE A 49 5.68 -9.44 -4.87
C ILE A 49 5.17 -8.01 -4.71
N TYR A 50 3.86 -7.78 -4.92
CA TYR A 50 3.25 -6.47 -4.69
C TYR A 50 3.33 -6.06 -3.21
N PHE A 51 3.04 -6.98 -2.28
CA PHE A 51 3.16 -6.72 -0.84
C PHE A 51 4.60 -6.40 -0.42
N ARG A 52 5.58 -7.11 -0.99
CA ARG A 52 7.00 -6.83 -0.76
C ARG A 52 7.37 -5.44 -1.25
N THR A 53 6.99 -5.07 -2.47
CA THR A 53 7.24 -3.73 -3.01
C THR A 53 6.58 -2.64 -2.17
N ALA A 54 5.32 -2.82 -1.78
CA ALA A 54 4.63 -1.89 -0.88
C ALA A 54 5.36 -1.72 0.45
N SER A 55 5.86 -2.81 1.05
CA SER A 55 6.61 -2.78 2.31
C SER A 55 7.93 -2.00 2.19
N VAL A 56 8.67 -2.17 1.08
CA VAL A 56 9.91 -1.42 0.84
C VAL A 56 9.64 0.08 0.75
N VAL A 57 8.62 0.45 -0.02
CA VAL A 57 8.23 1.84 -0.23
C VAL A 57 7.70 2.48 1.06
N MET A 58 6.95 1.73 1.88
CA MET A 58 6.48 2.18 3.20
C MET A 58 7.62 2.45 4.18
N ILE A 59 8.73 1.70 4.15
CA ILE A 59 9.91 2.00 4.98
C ILE A 59 10.52 3.34 4.57
N ILE A 60 10.65 3.58 3.26
CA ILE A 60 11.18 4.86 2.74
C ILE A 60 10.27 6.00 3.21
N ASP A 61 8.95 5.85 3.11
CA ASP A 61 8.00 6.85 3.59
C ASP A 61 8.08 7.10 5.08
N LEU A 62 8.27 6.05 5.88
CA LEU A 62 8.41 6.22 7.32
C LEU A 62 9.67 7.03 7.64
N CYS A 63 10.79 6.74 6.99
CA CYS A 63 12.04 7.49 7.17
C CYS A 63 11.88 8.97 6.80
N PHE A 64 11.43 9.28 5.58
CA PHE A 64 11.28 10.67 5.12
C PHE A 64 10.10 11.40 5.80
N GLY A 65 9.10 10.65 6.24
CA GLY A 65 7.89 11.17 6.87
C GLY A 65 8.13 11.58 8.31
N THR A 66 8.82 10.74 9.09
CA THR A 66 8.90 10.85 10.56
C THR A 66 10.22 11.40 11.08
N ILE A 67 11.37 11.01 10.50
CA ILE A 67 12.70 11.45 10.96
C ILE A 67 12.82 12.97 11.03
N PRO A 68 12.35 13.76 10.04
CA PRO A 68 12.49 15.22 10.10
C PRO A 68 11.71 15.86 11.25
N TYR A 69 10.60 15.26 11.68
CA TYR A 69 9.86 15.74 12.86
C TYR A 69 10.55 15.34 14.16
N ILE A 70 11.22 14.19 14.20
CA ILE A 70 12.03 13.81 15.37
C ILE A 70 13.23 14.75 15.52
N CYS A 71 13.89 15.11 14.42
CA CYS A 71 14.97 16.11 14.42
C CYS A 71 14.49 17.49 14.92
N SER A 72 13.20 17.81 14.71
CA SER A 72 12.60 19.05 15.17
C SER A 72 12.62 19.21 16.69
N LEU A 73 12.55 18.11 17.44
CA LEU A 73 12.68 18.12 18.89
C LEU A 73 14.07 18.57 19.38
N ILE A 74 15.09 18.55 18.51
CA ILE A 74 16.48 18.96 18.80
C ILE A 74 16.78 20.34 18.19
N ASN A 75 15.76 21.14 17.87
CA ASN A 75 15.86 22.47 17.24
C ASN A 75 16.50 22.47 15.83
N ILE A 76 16.50 21.35 15.13
CA ILE A 76 16.97 21.26 13.73
C ILE A 76 15.78 20.84 12.86
N ASP A 77 15.16 21.82 12.20
CA ASP A 77 14.00 21.62 11.31
C ASP A 77 14.43 21.68 9.83
N PRO A 78 14.91 20.59 9.22
CA PRO A 78 15.27 20.61 7.80
C PRO A 78 14.06 20.87 6.89
N THR A 79 12.84 20.65 7.39
CA THR A 79 11.57 20.85 6.69
C THR A 79 11.20 22.32 6.50
N THR A 80 11.70 23.21 7.36
CA THR A 80 11.36 24.64 7.38
C THR A 80 12.57 25.52 7.04
N THR A 81 13.78 24.95 7.09
CA THR A 81 15.03 25.64 6.78
C THR A 81 15.49 25.43 5.33
N LEU A 82 15.29 24.22 4.78
CA LEU A 82 15.80 23.85 3.46
C LEU A 82 14.68 23.67 2.44
N VAL A 83 14.51 24.64 1.54
CA VAL A 83 13.48 24.61 0.47
C VAL A 83 13.61 23.36 -0.40
N TRP A 84 14.84 22.96 -0.75
CA TRP A 84 15.09 21.77 -1.56
C TRP A 84 14.63 20.49 -0.83
N PHE A 85 14.83 20.40 0.48
CA PHE A 85 14.46 19.25 1.28
C PHE A 85 12.94 19.16 1.44
N CYS A 86 12.26 20.29 1.69
CA CYS A 86 10.80 20.39 1.69
C CYS A 86 10.20 19.85 0.38
N LYS A 87 10.71 20.32 -0.77
CA LYS A 87 10.26 19.89 -2.10
C LYS A 87 10.45 18.39 -2.34
N MET A 88 11.67 17.90 -2.11
CA MET A 88 12.02 16.48 -2.32
C MET A 88 11.25 15.56 -1.38
N ARG A 89 11.08 15.95 -0.12
CA ARG A 89 10.34 15.18 0.87
C ARG A 89 8.89 14.98 0.45
N ILE A 90 8.19 16.05 0.10
CA ILE A 90 6.78 15.95 -0.33
C ILE A 90 6.65 15.08 -1.59
N TYR A 91 7.55 15.27 -2.56
CA TYR A 91 7.57 14.46 -3.77
C TYR A 91 7.76 12.96 -3.48
N ILE A 92 8.73 12.61 -2.64
CA ILE A 92 9.00 11.22 -2.25
C ILE A 92 7.79 10.63 -1.54
N LEU A 93 7.28 11.32 -0.50
CA LEU A 93 6.14 10.85 0.29
C LEU A 93 4.89 10.67 -0.57
N GLN A 94 4.62 11.59 -1.49
CA GLN A 94 3.46 11.48 -2.37
C GLN A 94 3.61 10.32 -3.35
N SER A 95 4.76 10.21 -4.02
CA SER A 95 5.00 9.17 -5.03
C SER A 95 4.92 7.78 -4.41
N ASN A 96 5.61 7.58 -3.29
CA ASN A 96 5.66 6.33 -2.57
C ASN A 96 4.31 5.94 -1.95
N ALA A 97 3.56 6.90 -1.39
CA ALA A 97 2.22 6.65 -0.88
C ALA A 97 1.29 6.15 -2.01
N MET A 98 1.42 6.68 -3.22
CA MET A 98 0.66 6.18 -4.38
C MET A 98 1.13 4.79 -4.79
N ILE A 99 2.45 4.57 -4.93
CA ILE A 99 3.01 3.27 -5.32
C ILE A 99 2.55 2.17 -4.35
N SER A 100 2.61 2.41 -3.04
CA SER A 100 2.23 1.43 -2.03
C SER A 100 0.73 1.10 -2.09
N ARG A 101 -0.15 2.12 -2.16
CA ARG A 101 -1.61 1.93 -2.23
C ARG A 101 -2.05 1.22 -3.51
N TRP A 102 -1.49 1.60 -4.65
CA TRP A 102 -1.79 0.94 -5.93
C TRP A 102 -1.23 -0.47 -6.01
N SER A 103 -0.06 -0.73 -5.43
CA SER A 103 0.47 -2.09 -5.31
C SER A 103 -0.47 -2.98 -4.49
N LEU A 104 -1.03 -2.47 -3.38
CA LEU A 104 -2.01 -3.20 -2.58
C LEU A 104 -3.34 -3.43 -3.34
N ALA A 105 -3.85 -2.42 -4.05
CA ALA A 105 -5.06 -2.55 -4.85
C ALA A 105 -4.90 -3.62 -5.94
N ILE A 106 -3.77 -3.62 -6.65
CA ILE A 106 -3.47 -4.66 -7.64
C ILE A 106 -3.21 -6.01 -6.97
N ALA A 107 -2.64 -6.07 -5.77
CA ALA A 107 -2.50 -7.33 -5.02
C ALA A 107 -3.87 -7.97 -4.72
N CYS A 108 -4.88 -7.16 -4.38
CA CYS A 108 -6.26 -7.63 -4.22
C CYS A 108 -6.85 -8.13 -5.54
N PHE A 109 -6.62 -7.41 -6.64
CA PHE A 109 -7.03 -7.84 -7.97
C PHE A 109 -6.35 -9.15 -8.40
N ASP A 110 -5.05 -9.31 -8.14
CA ASP A 110 -4.27 -10.53 -8.41
C ASP A 110 -4.86 -11.74 -7.68
N ARG A 111 -5.25 -11.56 -6.41
CA ARG A 111 -5.92 -12.63 -5.63
C ARG A 111 -7.29 -12.97 -6.16
N TYR A 112 -8.09 -11.97 -6.51
CA TYR A 112 -9.35 -12.19 -7.21
C TYR A 112 -9.12 -12.97 -8.52
N ALA A 113 -8.14 -12.55 -9.31
CA ALA A 113 -7.84 -13.15 -10.60
C ALA A 113 -7.41 -14.62 -10.48
N LEU A 114 -6.60 -14.96 -9.49
CA LEU A 114 -6.23 -16.35 -9.17
C LEU A 114 -7.44 -17.21 -8.77
N SER A 115 -8.43 -16.62 -8.11
CA SER A 115 -9.64 -17.32 -7.67
C SER A 115 -10.68 -17.52 -8.78
N SER A 116 -10.57 -16.75 -9.88
CA SER A 116 -11.53 -16.77 -10.98
C SER A 116 -11.52 -18.07 -11.76
N VAL A 117 -12.68 -18.45 -12.30
CA VAL A 117 -12.85 -19.62 -13.17
C VAL A 117 -12.30 -19.35 -14.57
N SER A 118 -12.31 -18.09 -15.00
CA SER A 118 -11.84 -17.70 -16.34
C SER A 118 -10.32 -17.83 -16.46
N VAL A 119 -9.86 -18.60 -17.45
CA VAL A 119 -8.44 -18.81 -17.73
C VAL A 119 -7.74 -17.49 -18.09
N HIS A 120 -8.42 -16.61 -18.84
CA HIS A 120 -7.87 -15.31 -19.23
C HIS A 120 -7.58 -14.43 -18.02
N VAL A 121 -8.52 -14.37 -17.07
CA VAL A 121 -8.35 -13.58 -15.84
C VAL A 121 -7.24 -14.19 -14.98
N ARG A 122 -7.22 -15.52 -14.80
CA ARG A 122 -6.17 -16.22 -14.05
C ARG A 122 -4.78 -16.04 -14.66
N ASN A 123 -4.69 -15.88 -15.98
CA ASN A 123 -3.44 -15.64 -16.67
C ASN A 123 -2.76 -14.33 -16.24
N PHE A 124 -3.55 -13.34 -15.82
CA PHE A 124 -3.03 -12.05 -15.35
C PHE A 124 -2.21 -12.19 -14.06
N ALA A 125 -2.54 -13.15 -13.21
CA ALA A 125 -1.88 -13.36 -11.93
C ALA A 125 -0.57 -14.16 -12.01
N ARG A 126 0.16 -14.02 -13.12
CA ARG A 126 1.48 -14.63 -13.32
C ARG A 126 2.59 -13.70 -12.84
N VAL A 127 3.65 -14.28 -12.28
CA VAL A 127 4.75 -13.55 -11.64
C VAL A 127 5.45 -12.57 -12.58
N HIS A 128 5.66 -12.93 -13.86
CA HIS A 128 6.29 -12.03 -14.82
C HIS A 128 5.41 -10.83 -15.18
N ILE A 129 4.09 -11.01 -15.20
CA ILE A 129 3.13 -9.91 -15.41
C ILE A 129 3.16 -8.99 -14.19
N ALA A 130 3.24 -9.55 -12.98
CA ALA A 130 3.32 -8.75 -11.76
C ALA A 130 4.53 -7.80 -11.74
N HIS A 131 5.71 -8.27 -12.16
CA HIS A 131 6.89 -7.40 -12.28
C HIS A 131 6.69 -6.28 -13.30
N ARG A 132 6.05 -6.57 -14.45
CA ARG A 132 5.74 -5.54 -15.47
C ARG A 132 4.76 -4.51 -14.93
N ILE A 133 3.71 -4.94 -14.22
CA ILE A 133 2.73 -4.02 -13.62
C ILE A 133 3.38 -3.15 -12.55
N ILE A 134 4.22 -3.74 -11.68
CA ILE A 134 4.95 -2.97 -10.66
C ILE A 134 5.83 -1.91 -11.32
N ALA A 135 6.57 -2.25 -12.38
CA ALA A 135 7.38 -1.29 -13.11
C ALA A 135 6.53 -0.14 -13.68
N ILE A 136 5.37 -0.46 -14.27
CA ILE A 136 4.43 0.53 -14.79
C ILE A 136 3.89 1.44 -13.67
N ILE A 137 3.49 0.87 -12.53
CA ILE A 137 3.04 1.60 -11.34
C ILE A 137 4.13 2.58 -10.89
N ILE A 138 5.37 2.10 -10.72
CA ILE A 138 6.49 2.95 -10.30
C ILE A 138 6.72 4.08 -11.31
N CYS A 139 6.79 3.80 -12.60
CA CYS A 139 6.99 4.82 -13.63
C CYS A 139 5.88 5.89 -13.62
N ILE A 140 4.62 5.47 -13.61
CA ILE A 140 3.46 6.38 -13.63
C ILE A 140 3.47 7.28 -12.37
N TRP A 141 3.67 6.69 -11.19
CA TRP A 141 3.59 7.44 -9.94
C TRP A 141 4.85 8.23 -9.57
N LEU A 142 5.96 8.04 -10.30
CA LEU A 142 7.09 8.98 -10.27
C LEU A 142 6.86 10.18 -11.21
N ILE A 143 6.23 9.96 -12.37
CA ILE A 143 6.01 11.04 -13.37
C ILE A 143 4.87 11.98 -12.95
N LEU A 144 3.73 11.45 -12.49
CA LEU A 144 2.54 12.27 -12.19
C LEU A 144 2.78 13.36 -11.12
N PRO A 145 3.43 13.09 -9.98
CA PRO A 145 3.68 14.10 -8.95
C PRO A 145 4.88 15.01 -9.25
N ILE A 146 5.45 15.01 -10.46
CA ILE A 146 6.59 15.88 -10.82
C ILE A 146 6.27 17.38 -10.68
N HIS A 147 4.98 17.74 -10.66
CA HIS A 147 4.52 19.10 -10.38
C HIS A 147 4.77 19.53 -8.90
N ALA A 148 4.85 18.59 -7.96
CA ALA A 148 5.06 18.88 -6.55
C ALA A 148 6.38 19.64 -6.26
N PRO A 149 7.57 19.22 -6.72
CA PRO A 149 8.80 19.98 -6.47
C PRO A 149 8.82 21.38 -7.12
N VAL A 150 7.96 21.64 -8.12
CA VAL A 150 7.87 22.95 -8.78
C VAL A 150 7.07 23.94 -7.93
N PHE A 151 5.91 23.53 -7.42
CA PHE A 151 4.96 24.46 -6.78
C PHE A 151 5.09 24.59 -5.26
N PHE A 152 5.72 23.63 -4.58
CA PHE A 152 5.92 23.70 -3.13
C PHE A 152 6.99 24.71 -2.75
N ASN A 153 6.73 25.56 -1.76
CA ASN A 153 7.70 26.49 -1.21
C ASN A 153 7.57 26.58 0.31
N ILE A 154 8.54 27.21 0.95
CA ILE A 154 8.50 27.49 2.38
C ILE A 154 8.00 28.92 2.59
N THR A 155 6.88 29.06 3.30
CA THR A 155 6.31 30.36 3.67
C THR A 155 5.95 30.30 5.15
N MET A 156 6.40 31.27 5.94
CA MET A 156 6.14 31.35 7.39
C MET A 156 6.50 30.06 8.15
N GLY A 157 7.65 29.45 7.82
CA GLY A 157 8.11 28.22 8.46
C GLY A 157 7.25 26.98 8.16
N ARG A 158 6.47 26.99 7.08
CA ARG A 158 5.67 25.83 6.64
C ARG A 158 5.92 25.52 5.18
N CYS A 159 6.02 24.23 4.88
CA CYS A 159 6.20 23.69 3.53
C CYS A 159 4.81 23.48 2.89
N GLY A 160 4.49 24.21 1.82
CA GLY A 160 3.17 24.15 1.19
C GLY A 160 3.08 24.86 -0.16
N ILE A 161 1.92 24.78 -0.80
CA ILE A 161 1.60 25.50 -2.04
C ILE A 161 0.87 26.79 -1.66
N TYR A 162 1.51 27.94 -1.82
CA TYR A 162 0.93 29.24 -1.45
C TYR A 162 0.59 30.12 -2.66
N ASN A 163 1.46 30.13 -3.66
CA ASN A 163 1.39 31.10 -4.76
C ASN A 163 0.50 30.65 -5.93
N ASN A 164 -0.12 29.46 -5.85
CA ASN A 164 -0.94 28.93 -6.94
C ASN A 164 -2.13 28.10 -6.39
N GLN A 165 -3.30 28.74 -6.31
CA GLN A 165 -4.54 28.09 -5.85
C GLN A 165 -4.98 26.95 -6.77
N ILE A 166 -4.78 27.08 -8.09
CA ILE A 166 -5.12 26.03 -9.05
C ILE A 166 -4.27 24.78 -8.80
N ALA A 167 -2.97 24.95 -8.57
CA ALA A 167 -2.07 23.84 -8.25
C ALA A 167 -2.41 23.17 -6.92
N SER A 168 -2.81 23.95 -5.90
CA SER A 168 -3.24 23.42 -4.60
C SER A 168 -4.54 22.60 -4.72
N PHE A 169 -5.50 23.11 -5.49
CA PHE A 169 -6.77 22.43 -5.74
C PHE A 169 -6.56 21.13 -6.54
N TYR A 170 -5.75 21.19 -7.60
CA TYR A 170 -5.34 20.02 -8.38
C TYR A 170 -4.67 18.96 -7.50
N HIS A 171 -3.71 19.36 -6.65
CA HIS A 171 -3.00 18.45 -5.76
C HIS A 171 -3.97 17.76 -4.77
N THR A 172 -4.90 18.52 -4.18
CA THR A 172 -5.90 17.98 -3.27
C THR A 172 -6.82 16.97 -3.97
N ILE A 173 -7.39 17.34 -5.12
CA ILE A 173 -8.26 16.44 -5.89
C ILE A 173 -7.50 15.18 -6.31
N PHE A 174 -6.28 15.34 -6.82
CA PHE A 174 -5.44 14.23 -7.27
C PHE A 174 -5.15 13.25 -6.14
N THR A 175 -4.70 13.76 -4.98
CA THR A 175 -4.36 12.91 -3.83
C THR A 175 -5.58 12.24 -3.21
N THR A 176 -6.73 12.90 -3.17
CA THR A 176 -7.97 12.31 -2.63
C THR A 176 -8.57 11.28 -3.57
N LEU A 177 -8.74 11.60 -4.85
CA LEU A 177 -9.36 10.69 -5.82
C LEU A 177 -8.47 9.48 -6.12
N PHE A 178 -7.24 9.72 -6.57
CA PHE A 178 -6.32 8.65 -6.98
C PHE A 178 -5.61 7.99 -5.81
N GLY A 179 -5.43 8.71 -4.70
CA GLY A 179 -4.77 8.17 -3.52
C GLY A 179 -5.69 7.47 -2.55
N CYS A 180 -6.96 7.86 -2.44
CA CYS A 180 -7.87 7.28 -1.43
C CYS A 180 -9.03 6.55 -2.08
N ILE A 181 -9.87 7.27 -2.82
CA ILE A 181 -11.16 6.75 -3.28
C ILE A 181 -10.97 5.60 -4.27
N LEU A 182 -10.19 5.81 -5.34
CA LEU A 182 -10.03 4.82 -6.40
C LEU A 182 -9.39 3.49 -5.92
N PRO A 183 -8.22 3.48 -5.23
CA PRO A 183 -7.63 2.23 -4.77
C PRO A 183 -8.52 1.49 -3.76
N VAL A 184 -9.21 2.21 -2.87
CA VAL A 184 -10.12 1.60 -1.88
C VAL A 184 -11.33 0.97 -2.57
N LEU A 185 -11.95 1.65 -3.54
CA LEU A 185 -13.06 1.08 -4.32
C LEU A 185 -12.63 -0.20 -5.05
N ILE A 186 -11.46 -0.19 -5.68
CA ILE A 186 -10.91 -1.39 -6.34
C ILE A 186 -10.71 -2.52 -5.33
N MET A 187 -10.12 -2.23 -4.16
CA MET A 187 -9.90 -3.21 -3.11
C MET A 187 -11.22 -3.82 -2.60
N ILE A 188 -12.24 -2.99 -2.35
CA ILE A 188 -13.55 -3.44 -1.86
C ILE A 188 -14.22 -4.35 -2.89
N VAL A 189 -14.29 -3.93 -4.15
CA VAL A 189 -14.89 -4.73 -5.23
C VAL A 189 -14.14 -6.06 -5.39
N CYS A 190 -12.80 -6.02 -5.42
CA CYS A 190 -11.98 -7.24 -5.53
C CYS A 190 -12.16 -8.16 -4.33
N ALA A 191 -12.27 -7.63 -3.12
CA ALA A 191 -12.47 -8.41 -1.90
C ALA A 191 -13.82 -9.13 -1.91
N ILE A 192 -14.89 -8.43 -2.30
CA ILE A 192 -16.23 -9.02 -2.46
C ILE A 192 -16.19 -10.14 -3.49
N LEU A 193 -15.64 -9.88 -4.67
CA LEU A 193 -15.54 -10.88 -5.74
C LEU A 193 -14.69 -12.09 -5.34
N LEU A 194 -13.57 -11.86 -4.65
CA LEU A 194 -12.71 -12.90 -4.12
C LEU A 194 -13.48 -13.77 -3.11
N TYR A 195 -14.21 -13.16 -2.19
CA TYR A 195 -15.01 -13.86 -1.19
C TYR A 195 -16.05 -14.79 -1.84
N TYR A 196 -16.80 -14.29 -2.83
CA TYR A 196 -17.75 -15.11 -3.57
C TYR A 196 -17.09 -16.30 -4.28
N ASN A 197 -15.96 -16.07 -4.96
CA ASN A 197 -15.23 -17.15 -5.63
C ASN A 197 -14.68 -18.20 -4.64
N LEU A 198 -14.25 -17.78 -3.45
CA LEU A 198 -13.78 -18.69 -2.41
C LEU A 198 -14.91 -19.58 -1.89
N ILE A 199 -16.10 -19.03 -1.62
CA ILE A 199 -17.28 -19.82 -1.20
C ILE A 199 -17.65 -20.83 -2.28
N LEU A 200 -17.72 -20.40 -3.54
CA LEU A 200 -18.06 -21.29 -4.65
C LEU A 200 -17.03 -22.43 -4.78
N LYS A 201 -15.75 -22.12 -4.61
CA LYS A 201 -14.67 -23.13 -4.64
C LYS A 201 -14.73 -24.10 -3.47
N GLN A 202 -15.08 -23.62 -2.27
CA GLN A 202 -15.28 -24.48 -1.09
C GLN A 202 -16.46 -25.44 -1.30
N LYS A 203 -17.61 -24.94 -1.77
CA LYS A 203 -18.78 -25.77 -2.09
C LYS A 203 -18.46 -26.87 -3.11
N ARG A 204 -17.73 -26.54 -4.19
CA ARG A 204 -17.31 -27.53 -5.19
C ARG A 204 -16.36 -28.60 -4.62
N ARG A 205 -15.44 -28.21 -3.73
CA ARG A 205 -14.54 -29.15 -3.04
C ARG A 205 -15.31 -30.12 -2.15
N LEU A 206 -16.31 -29.65 -1.41
CA LEU A 206 -17.14 -30.50 -0.56
C LEU A 206 -17.94 -31.51 -1.38
N ILE A 207 -18.56 -31.09 -2.49
CA ILE A 207 -19.29 -32.00 -3.38
C ILE A 207 -18.35 -33.07 -3.96
N PHE A 208 -17.15 -32.68 -4.38
CA PHE A 208 -16.16 -33.63 -4.89
C PHE A 208 -15.74 -34.67 -3.83
N ILE A 209 -15.48 -34.22 -2.59
CA ILE A 209 -15.15 -35.12 -1.48
C ILE A 209 -16.30 -36.08 -1.23
N TYR A 210 -17.54 -35.58 -1.13
CA TYR A 210 -18.74 -36.40 -0.92
C TYR A 210 -18.93 -37.45 -2.02
N GLN A 211 -18.77 -37.06 -3.29
CA GLN A 211 -18.84 -37.98 -4.42
C GLN A 211 -17.76 -39.06 -4.37
N GLN A 212 -16.57 -38.74 -3.85
CA GLN A 212 -15.49 -39.71 -3.68
C GLN A 212 -15.79 -40.69 -2.54
N THR A 213 -16.28 -40.19 -1.39
CA THR A 213 -16.67 -41.04 -0.24
C THR A 213 -17.83 -41.98 -0.58
N GLU A 214 -18.79 -41.52 -1.39
CA GLU A 214 -19.91 -42.35 -1.84
C GLU A 214 -19.43 -43.49 -2.76
N LYS A 215 -18.50 -43.20 -3.68
CA LYS A 215 -17.90 -44.23 -4.56
C LYS A 215 -17.11 -45.28 -3.77
N GLU A 216 -16.34 -44.87 -2.76
CA GLU A 216 -15.60 -45.78 -1.90
C GLU A 216 -16.57 -46.71 -1.14
N THR A 217 -17.62 -46.14 -0.54
CA THR A 217 -18.67 -46.90 0.17
C THR A 217 -19.36 -47.94 -0.74
N ARG A 218 -19.72 -47.57 -1.97
CA ARG A 218 -20.33 -48.51 -2.94
C ARG A 218 -19.37 -49.63 -3.34
N THR A 219 -18.09 -49.33 -3.51
CA THR A 219 -17.08 -50.32 -3.90
C THR A 219 -16.89 -51.36 -2.80
N HIS A 220 -16.87 -50.94 -1.54
CA HIS A 220 -16.79 -51.87 -0.39
C HIS A 220 -18.00 -52.80 -0.31
N MET A 221 -19.23 -52.33 -0.54
CA MET A 221 -20.42 -53.19 -0.53
C MET A 221 -20.39 -54.31 -1.58
N HIS A 222 -19.79 -54.08 -2.76
CA HIS A 222 -19.67 -55.10 -3.80
C HIS A 222 -18.63 -56.19 -3.52
N VAL A 223 -17.71 -56.00 -2.56
CA VAL A 223 -16.70 -57.00 -2.20
C VAL A 223 -17.24 -58.03 -1.20
N TYR A 224 -18.35 -57.73 -0.51
CA TYR A 224 -18.96 -58.59 0.50
C TYR A 224 -20.18 -59.39 -0.01
N VAL A 225 -20.44 -59.38 -1.32
CA VAL A 225 -21.50 -60.17 -2.01
C VAL A 225 -20.82 -61.15 -2.95
#